data_AF-A0A839EIC2-F1
#
_entry.id   AF-A0A839EIC2-F1
#
_cell.length_a   1.000
_cell.length_b   1.000
_cell.length_c   1.000
_cell.angle_alpha   90.00
_cell.angle_beta   90.00
_cell.angle_gamma   90.00
#
_symmetry.space_group_name_H-M   'P 1'
#
loop_
_entity.id
_entity.type
_entity.pdbx_description
1 polymer ?
#
loop_
_entity_poly.entity_id
_entity_poly.type
_entity_poly.pdbx_seq_one_letter_code
_entity_poly.pdbx_strand_id
1 'polypeptide(L)'
;MFHQTSGNDFTQDDTLGGRISLAREYMQISSAQAASQLGVATSTWKSWERDRAAPRSNRLAMMAGILAVTPVWLLTGMGSGPNESVGEDRAVILQRLQSATATASTAQQRVQQLARQLEMLG
;
A
#
# COMPACT_ATOMS: atom_id res chain seq x y z
N MET A 1 25.00 -16.76 -2.39
CA MET A 1 24.53 -16.31 -3.71
C MET A 1 23.18 -15.66 -3.49
N PHE A 2 23.15 -14.36 -3.19
CA PHE A 2 21.93 -13.63 -2.89
C PHE A 2 21.26 -13.28 -4.21
N HIS A 3 20.12 -13.89 -4.51
CA HIS A 3 19.30 -13.47 -5.64
C HIS A 3 18.72 -12.10 -5.32
N GLN A 4 19.37 -11.09 -5.87
CA GLN A 4 18.83 -9.75 -6.02
C GLN A 4 17.72 -9.88 -7.07
N THR A 5 16.50 -10.19 -6.64
CA THR A 5 15.32 -10.09 -7.51
C THR A 5 15.10 -8.61 -7.76
N SER A 6 15.71 -8.10 -8.82
CA SER A 6 15.37 -6.83 -9.43
C SER A 6 13.85 -6.77 -9.57
N GLY A 7 13.21 -5.94 -8.75
CA GLY A 7 11.78 -5.71 -8.82
C GLY A 7 11.47 -4.91 -10.07
N ASN A 8 11.39 -5.58 -11.23
CA ASN A 8 10.74 -5.05 -12.42
C ASN A 8 10.57 -6.08 -13.54
N ASP A 9 10.14 -7.32 -13.25
CA ASP A 9 9.88 -8.31 -14.30
C ASP A 9 8.44 -8.18 -14.88
N PHE A 10 8.05 -6.95 -15.21
CA PHE A 10 6.78 -6.65 -15.89
C PHE A 10 6.95 -6.88 -17.39
N THR A 11 6.94 -8.14 -17.83
CA THR A 11 6.93 -8.45 -19.27
C THR A 11 5.74 -9.32 -19.65
N GLN A 12 4.64 -8.63 -19.95
CA GLN A 12 3.76 -8.76 -21.12
C GLN A 12 2.47 -7.99 -20.75
N ASP A 13 2.13 -6.97 -21.53
CA ASP A 13 0.94 -6.10 -21.39
C ASP A 13 1.02 -4.92 -20.42
N ASP A 14 1.84 -3.92 -20.76
CA ASP A 14 1.82 -2.58 -20.12
C ASP A 14 0.58 -1.74 -20.54
N THR A 15 -0.55 -2.40 -20.76
CA THR A 15 -1.83 -1.75 -21.07
C THR A 15 -2.57 -1.42 -19.78
N LEU A 16 -3.50 -0.47 -19.86
CA LEU A 16 -4.40 -0.17 -18.75
C LEU A 16 -5.20 -1.42 -18.35
N GLY A 17 -5.71 -2.18 -19.33
CA GLY A 17 -6.45 -3.42 -19.09
C GLY A 17 -5.62 -4.50 -18.38
N GLY A 18 -4.35 -4.64 -18.76
CA GLY A 18 -3.38 -5.52 -18.10
C GLY A 18 -3.19 -5.15 -16.64
N ARG A 19 -2.94 -3.87 -16.34
CA ARG A 19 -2.76 -3.40 -14.94
C ARG A 19 -4.02 -3.54 -14.09
N ILE A 20 -5.21 -3.32 -14.66
CA ILE A 20 -6.49 -3.56 -13.97
C ILE A 20 -6.62 -5.05 -13.62
N SER A 21 -6.34 -5.94 -14.57
CA SER A 21 -6.42 -7.39 -14.38
C SER A 21 -5.44 -7.87 -13.31
N LEU A 22 -4.19 -7.39 -13.39
CA LEU A 22 -3.12 -7.70 -12.43
C LEU A 22 -3.51 -7.30 -11.01
N ALA A 23 -3.97 -6.05 -10.81
CA ALA A 23 -4.37 -5.57 -9.49
C ALA A 23 -5.57 -6.34 -8.92
N ARG A 24 -6.54 -6.68 -9.78
CA ARG A 24 -7.70 -7.51 -9.38
C ARG A 24 -7.25 -8.91 -8.93
N GLU A 25 -6.34 -9.53 -9.66
CA GLU A 25 -5.83 -10.87 -9.35
C GLU A 25 -5.04 -10.89 -8.05
N TYR A 26 -4.27 -9.83 -7.78
CA TYR A 26 -3.59 -9.65 -6.51
C TYR A 26 -4.57 -9.55 -5.32
N MET A 27 -5.71 -8.89 -5.54
CA MET A 27 -6.80 -8.80 -4.56
C MET A 27 -7.63 -10.10 -4.45
N GLN A 28 -7.36 -11.11 -5.28
CA GLN A 28 -8.06 -12.41 -5.31
C GLN A 28 -9.59 -12.30 -5.47
N ILE A 29 -10.05 -11.26 -6.17
CA ILE A 29 -11.48 -11.07 -6.48
C ILE A 29 -11.77 -11.37 -7.96
N SER A 30 -12.96 -11.89 -8.25
CA SER A 30 -13.42 -12.10 -9.62
C SER A 30 -13.82 -10.79 -10.31
N SER A 31 -13.82 -10.76 -11.66
CA SER A 31 -14.32 -9.59 -12.42
C SER A 31 -15.76 -9.23 -12.07
N ALA A 32 -16.59 -10.21 -11.67
CA ALA A 32 -17.97 -9.99 -11.26
C ALA A 32 -18.06 -9.30 -9.88
N GLN A 33 -17.22 -9.69 -8.92
CA GLN A 33 -17.13 -9.03 -7.62
C GLN A 33 -16.63 -7.59 -7.77
N ALA A 34 -15.57 -7.39 -8.56
CA ALA A 34 -15.03 -6.05 -8.81
C ALA A 34 -16.04 -5.13 -9.52
N ALA A 35 -16.76 -5.65 -10.53
CA ALA A 35 -17.83 -4.93 -11.21
C ALA A 35 -18.99 -4.56 -10.27
N SER A 36 -19.39 -5.50 -9.39
CA SER A 36 -20.43 -5.28 -8.39
C SER A 36 -20.04 -4.16 -7.41
N GLN A 37 -18.82 -4.16 -6.89
CA GLN A 37 -18.31 -3.13 -5.98
C GLN A 37 -18.25 -1.74 -6.66
N LEU A 38 -17.94 -1.68 -7.95
CA LEU A 38 -17.88 -0.43 -8.71
C LEU A 38 -19.27 0.02 -9.23
N GLY A 39 -20.30 -0.82 -9.15
CA GLY A 39 -21.64 -0.54 -9.66
C GLY A 39 -21.71 -0.47 -11.19
N VAL A 40 -21.07 -1.42 -11.87
CA VAL A 40 -21.11 -1.57 -13.34
C VAL A 40 -21.41 -3.02 -13.74
N ALA A 41 -21.81 -3.25 -15.00
CA ALA A 41 -21.99 -4.60 -15.51
C ALA A 41 -20.64 -5.34 -15.59
N THR A 42 -20.65 -6.66 -15.32
CA THR A 42 -19.46 -7.52 -15.45
C THR A 42 -18.87 -7.47 -16.86
N SER A 43 -19.69 -7.32 -17.90
CA SER A 43 -19.23 -7.13 -19.28
C SER A 43 -18.43 -5.85 -19.45
N THR A 44 -18.88 -4.73 -18.86
CA THR A 44 -18.17 -3.44 -18.89
C THR A 44 -16.79 -3.56 -18.25
N TRP A 45 -16.70 -4.18 -17.07
CA TRP A 45 -15.42 -4.44 -16.41
C TRP A 45 -14.49 -5.29 -17.29
N LYS A 46 -15.02 -6.41 -17.81
CA LYS A 46 -14.29 -7.31 -18.70
C LYS A 46 -13.82 -6.67 -20.00
N SER A 47 -14.54 -5.66 -20.49
CA SER A 47 -14.12 -4.86 -21.65
C SER A 47 -12.94 -3.97 -21.32
N TRP A 48 -12.86 -3.42 -20.10
CA TRP A 48 -11.70 -2.64 -19.65
C TRP A 48 -10.46 -3.51 -19.47
N GLU A 49 -10.60 -4.68 -18.83
CA GLU A 49 -9.49 -5.66 -18.66
C GLU A 49 -8.89 -6.14 -19.99
N ARG A 50 -9.68 -6.18 -21.05
CA ARG A 50 -9.27 -6.63 -22.40
C ARG A 50 -8.95 -5.48 -23.35
N ASP A 51 -8.81 -4.26 -22.83
CA ASP A 51 -8.56 -3.04 -23.61
C ASP A 51 -9.57 -2.78 -24.74
N ARG A 52 -10.79 -3.34 -24.63
CA ARG A 52 -11.89 -3.12 -25.59
C ARG A 52 -12.59 -1.78 -25.38
N ALA A 53 -12.44 -1.20 -24.19
CA ALA A 53 -12.91 0.13 -23.83
C ALA A 53 -12.01 0.70 -22.74
N ALA A 54 -12.05 2.02 -22.55
CA ALA A 54 -11.37 2.68 -21.44
C ALA A 54 -12.40 3.16 -20.39
N PRO A 55 -12.11 3.04 -19.09
CA PRO A 55 -12.90 3.67 -18.04
C PRO A 55 -12.74 5.20 -18.11
N ARG A 56 -13.83 5.92 -17.79
CA ARG A 56 -13.76 7.38 -17.58
C ARG A 56 -12.95 7.69 -16.32
N SER A 57 -12.36 8.88 -16.20
CA SER A 57 -11.48 9.27 -15.08
C SER A 57 -12.12 9.05 -13.71
N ASN A 58 -13.41 9.35 -13.55
CA ASN A 58 -14.14 9.11 -12.30
C ASN A 58 -14.24 7.61 -11.95
N ARG A 59 -14.44 6.75 -12.96
CA ARG A 59 -14.45 5.29 -12.79
C ARG A 59 -13.07 4.74 -12.47
N LEU A 60 -12.02 5.28 -13.10
CA LEU A 60 -10.64 4.89 -12.84
C LEU A 60 -10.23 5.21 -11.39
N ALA A 61 -10.57 6.40 -10.88
CA ALA A 61 -10.28 6.77 -9.50
C ALA A 61 -10.97 5.85 -8.48
N MET A 62 -12.25 5.54 -8.68
CA MET A 62 -12.98 4.61 -7.80
C MET A 62 -12.43 3.18 -7.89
N MET A 63 -12.09 2.74 -9.11
CA MET A 63 -11.46 1.45 -9.35
C MET A 63 -10.13 1.30 -8.61
N ALA A 64 -9.29 2.34 -8.62
CA ALA A 64 -8.02 2.34 -7.90
C ALA A 64 -8.21 2.08 -6.39
N GLY A 65 -9.23 2.70 -5.78
CA GLY A 65 -9.58 2.46 -4.38
C GLY A 65 -10.02 1.01 -4.10
N ILE A 66 -10.86 0.42 -4.98
CA ILE A 66 -11.29 -0.97 -4.87
C ILE A 66 -10.10 -1.94 -4.99
N LEU A 67 -9.17 -1.64 -5.89
CA LEU A 67 -8.03 -2.48 -6.21
C LEU A 67 -6.81 -2.20 -5.31
N ALA A 68 -6.94 -1.33 -4.30
CA ALA A 68 -5.87 -0.94 -3.39
C ALA A 68 -4.58 -0.46 -4.09
N VAL A 69 -4.73 0.28 -5.19
CA VAL A 69 -3.63 0.89 -5.97
C VAL A 69 -3.87 2.38 -6.16
N THR A 70 -2.87 3.11 -6.66
CA THR A 70 -3.07 4.51 -7.06
C THR A 70 -3.65 4.63 -8.48
N PRO A 71 -4.42 5.69 -8.78
CA PRO A 71 -4.83 5.99 -10.16
C PRO A 71 -3.64 6.18 -11.10
N VAL A 72 -2.53 6.74 -10.58
CA VAL A 72 -1.29 6.93 -11.33
C VAL A 72 -0.68 5.59 -11.71
N TRP A 73 -0.66 4.61 -10.79
CA TRP A 73 -0.18 3.26 -11.09
C TRP A 73 -1.05 2.58 -12.15
N LEU A 74 -2.38 2.68 -12.09
CA LEU A 74 -3.25 2.16 -13.16
C LEU A 74 -2.95 2.78 -14.52
N LEU A 75 -2.60 4.07 -14.58
CA LEU A 75 -2.34 4.77 -15.83
C LEU A 75 -0.93 4.55 -16.39
N THR A 76 0.06 4.38 -15.52
CA THR A 76 1.48 4.48 -15.91
C THR A 76 2.34 3.31 -15.46
N GLY A 77 1.82 2.40 -14.62
CA GLY A 77 2.60 1.38 -13.94
C GLY A 77 3.54 1.92 -12.85
N MET A 78 3.63 3.25 -12.66
CA MET A 78 4.52 3.87 -11.68
C MET A 78 3.80 4.21 -10.37
N GLY A 79 4.51 4.04 -9.24
CA GLY A 79 4.01 4.32 -7.89
C GLY A 79 3.36 3.10 -7.22
N SER A 80 2.56 3.35 -6.18
CA SER A 80 2.02 2.27 -5.33
C SER A 80 1.04 1.35 -6.06
N GLY A 81 1.57 0.20 -6.46
CA GLY A 81 0.86 -0.92 -7.08
C GLY A 81 0.53 -2.05 -6.08
N PRO A 82 -0.02 -3.18 -6.56
CA PRO A 82 -0.63 -4.24 -5.74
C PRO A 82 0.29 -4.96 -4.74
N ASN A 83 1.60 -4.70 -4.79
CA ASN A 83 2.61 -5.28 -3.90
C ASN A 83 3.52 -4.22 -3.25
N GLU A 84 3.32 -2.94 -3.57
CA GLU A 84 3.97 -1.87 -2.83
C GLU A 84 3.10 -1.60 -1.62
N SER A 85 3.45 -2.22 -0.49
CA SER A 85 2.73 -2.03 0.76
C SER A 85 2.57 -0.54 1.02
N VAL A 86 1.32 -0.05 1.06
CA VAL A 86 0.93 1.22 1.68
C VAL A 86 1.07 1.04 3.20
N GLY A 87 2.28 0.77 3.65
CA GLY A 87 2.68 0.79 5.05
C GLY A 87 3.69 1.90 5.19
N GLU A 88 3.61 2.70 6.26
CA GLU A 88 4.75 3.52 6.68
C GLU A 88 6.01 2.65 6.54
N ASP A 89 6.98 3.15 5.79
CA ASP A 89 8.22 2.45 5.51
C ASP A 89 8.70 1.82 6.82
N ARG A 90 8.94 0.50 6.84
CA ARG A 90 9.29 -0.20 8.09
C ARG A 90 10.44 0.50 8.83
N ALA A 91 11.36 1.11 8.07
CA ALA A 91 12.44 1.96 8.57
C ALA A 91 11.92 3.18 9.37
N VAL A 92 10.90 3.87 8.87
CA VAL A 92 10.27 5.01 9.53
C VAL A 92 9.58 4.59 10.82
N ILE A 93 8.85 3.48 10.83
CA ILE A 93 8.20 2.96 12.04
C ILE A 93 9.25 2.62 13.10
N LEU A 94 10.34 1.93 12.71
CA LEU A 94 11.43 1.59 13.62
C LEU A 94 12.12 2.84 14.20
N GLN A 95 12.34 3.86 13.38
CA GLN A 95 12.94 5.12 13.82
C GLN A 95 12.04 5.85 14.83
N ARG A 96 10.72 5.87 14.61
CA ARG A 96 9.76 6.44 15.56
C ARG A 96 9.73 5.68 16.87
N LEU A 97 9.76 4.34 16.82
CA LEU A 97 9.84 3.49 18.01
C LEU A 97 11.11 3.75 18.82
N GLN A 98 12.27 3.81 18.17
CA GLN A 98 13.55 4.10 18.82
C GLN A 98 13.56 5.48 19.49
N SER A 99 12.96 6.48 18.85
CA SER A 99 12.87 7.83 19.42
C SER A 99 11.96 7.86 20.65
N ALA A 100 10.84 7.11 20.61
CA ALA A 100 9.93 6.99 21.74
C ALA A 100 10.56 6.24 22.93
N THR A 101 11.30 5.14 22.67
CA THR A 101 11.98 4.40 23.75
C THR A 101 13.08 5.21 24.41
N ALA A 102 13.87 5.96 23.62
CA ALA A 102 14.90 6.86 24.17
C ALA A 102 14.29 7.92 25.11
N THR A 103 13.18 8.53 24.68
CA THR A 103 12.45 9.53 25.49
C THR A 103 11.93 8.92 26.79
N ALA A 104 11.36 7.72 26.73
CA ALA A 104 10.85 7.00 27.90
C ALA A 104 11.98 6.65 28.89
N SER A 105 13.14 6.19 28.40
CA SER A 105 14.29 5.89 29.27
C SER A 105 14.80 7.12 30.00
N THR A 106 14.88 8.29 29.33
CA THR A 106 15.28 9.54 30.00
C THR A 106 14.27 9.95 31.08
N ALA A 107 12.97 9.81 30.82
CA ALA A 107 11.94 10.10 31.80
C ALA A 107 12.06 9.17 33.03
N GLN A 108 12.26 7.86 32.81
CA GLN A 108 12.47 6.88 33.88
C GLN A 108 13.70 7.19 34.74
N GLN A 109 14.81 7.58 34.11
CA GLN A 109 16.04 7.97 34.84
C GLN A 109 15.81 9.17 35.75
N ARG A 110 15.08 10.18 35.29
CA ARG A 110 14.71 11.35 36.13
C ARG A 110 13.86 10.94 37.33
N VAL A 111 12.86 10.09 37.13
CA VAL A 111 12.02 9.58 38.22
C VAL A 111 12.87 8.84 39.26
N GLN A 112 13.79 7.98 38.82
CA GLN A 112 14.69 7.25 39.72
C GLN A 112 15.68 8.17 40.46
N GLN A 113 16.13 9.26 39.85
CA GLN A 113 16.97 10.25 40.52
C GLN A 113 16.20 10.99 41.60
N LEU A 114 14.98 11.44 41.31
CA LEU A 114 14.11 12.11 42.27
C LEU A 114 13.77 11.19 43.46
N ALA A 115 13.46 9.92 43.19
CA ALA A 115 13.21 8.94 44.25
C ALA A 115 14.43 8.78 45.17
N ARG A 116 15.64 8.63 44.62
CA ARG A 116 16.88 8.54 45.41
C ARG A 116 17.17 9.81 46.21
N GLN A 117 16.87 10.99 45.67
CA GLN A 117 17.04 12.25 46.41
C GLN A 117 16.12 12.31 47.64
N LEU A 118 14.89 11.80 47.55
CA LEU A 118 13.98 11.72 48.69
C LEU A 118 14.50 10.75 49.76
N GLU A 119 15.05 9.60 49.35
CA GLU A 119 15.65 8.62 50.27
C GLU A 119 16.85 9.19 51.05
N MET A 120 17.63 10.12 50.48
CA MET A 120 18.78 10.73 51.14
C MET A 120 18.43 11.85 52.13
N LEU A 121 17.20 12.37 52.07
CA LEU A 121 16.74 13.49 52.92
C LEU A 121 15.95 13.03 54.16
N GLY A 122 15.57 11.75 54.23
CA GLY A 122 14.95 11.10 55.39
C GLY A 122 15.95 10.32 56.21
#